data_AF-A0A934WYI7-F1
#
_entry.id   AF-A0A934WYI7-F1
#
_cell.length_a   1.000
_cell.length_b   1.000
_cell.length_c   1.000
_cell.angle_alpha   90.00
_cell.angle_beta   90.00
_cell.angle_gamma   90.00
#
_symmetry.space_group_name_H-M   'P 1'
#
loop_
_entity.id
_entity.type
_entity.pdbx_description
1 polymer ?
#
loop_
_entity_poly.entity_id
_entity_poly.type
_entity_poly.pdbx_seq_one_letter_code
_entity_poly.pdbx_strand_id
1 'polypeptide(L)'
;MAESSIYSDYSSQLEKLKDIVDKTSTKSVIESPDPYFGDNINFFTKSFLVNICAYLESFIKDVTFSCIENINTRIESSKIPHNLILWDLNYDKEIKEKSYSFSNLKVRIKKKDLDEHISGSPFRTIKLFRNIGINLETNADFNSCKERINMIVVKRNKILHHNDDASDISFSDIMQYIDEIDKYMKTLDKCIEEMKK
;
A
#
# COMPACT_ATOMS: atom_id res chain seq x y z
N MET A 1 -11.26 -6.82 -19.18
CA MET A 1 -11.07 -5.36 -19.15
C MET A 1 -11.68 -4.81 -17.87
N ALA A 2 -10.96 -4.83 -16.75
CA ALA A 2 -11.46 -4.28 -15.48
C ALA A 2 -10.35 -3.97 -14.43
N GLU A 3 -9.07 -3.88 -14.80
CA GLU A 3 -7.99 -3.97 -13.80
C GLU A 3 -6.99 -2.79 -13.75
N SER A 4 -7.25 -1.66 -14.42
CA SER A 4 -6.54 -0.39 -14.10
C SER A 4 -7.32 0.49 -13.11
N SER A 5 -8.35 -0.04 -12.43
CA SER A 5 -9.25 0.79 -11.61
C SER A 5 -8.63 1.14 -10.25
N ILE A 6 -7.97 0.20 -9.56
CA ILE A 6 -7.48 0.43 -8.20
C ILE A 6 -6.47 1.58 -8.16
N TYR A 7 -5.41 1.54 -8.98
CA TYR A 7 -4.46 2.65 -9.04
C TYR A 7 -5.15 3.97 -9.44
N SER A 8 -6.03 3.96 -10.44
CA SER A 8 -6.75 5.16 -10.87
C SER A 8 -7.60 5.76 -9.75
N ASP A 9 -8.26 4.93 -8.95
CA ASP A 9 -9.12 5.36 -7.85
C ASP A 9 -8.32 6.07 -6.75
N TYR A 10 -7.19 5.47 -6.35
CA TYR A 10 -6.34 6.08 -5.32
C TYR A 10 -5.52 7.25 -5.85
N SER A 11 -5.08 7.23 -7.11
CA SER A 11 -4.43 8.37 -7.77
C SER A 11 -5.38 9.57 -7.81
N SER A 12 -6.67 9.35 -8.12
CA SER A 12 -7.69 10.41 -8.04
C SER A 12 -7.89 10.95 -6.61
N GLN A 13 -7.76 10.10 -5.58
CA GLN A 13 -7.81 10.56 -4.19
C GLN A 13 -6.58 11.40 -3.81
N LEU A 14 -5.40 11.03 -4.29
CA LEU A 14 -4.18 11.80 -4.11
C LEU A 14 -4.25 13.17 -4.80
N GLU A 15 -4.76 13.24 -6.03
CA GLU A 15 -4.99 14.50 -6.73
C GLU A 15 -5.99 15.41 -5.98
N LYS A 16 -7.09 14.85 -5.47
CA LYS A 16 -8.02 15.61 -4.62
C LYS A 16 -7.36 16.11 -3.33
N LEU A 17 -6.49 15.31 -2.72
CA LEU A 17 -5.73 15.73 -1.54
C LEU A 17 -4.76 16.85 -1.90
N LYS A 18 -4.11 16.76 -3.06
CA LYS A 18 -3.21 17.78 -3.61
C LYS A 18 -3.93 19.12 -3.78
N ASP A 19 -5.13 19.11 -4.36
CA ASP A 19 -5.98 20.30 -4.47
C ASP A 19 -6.35 20.91 -3.10
N ILE A 20 -6.58 20.07 -2.08
CA ILE A 20 -6.90 20.53 -0.72
C ILE A 20 -5.66 21.18 -0.08
N VAL A 21 -4.49 20.57 -0.24
CA VAL A 21 -3.22 21.11 0.27
C VAL A 21 -2.93 22.47 -0.37
N ASP A 22 -3.10 22.60 -1.68
CA ASP A 22 -2.90 23.86 -2.41
C ASP A 22 -3.83 24.98 -1.94
N LYS A 23 -5.13 24.66 -1.78
CA LYS A 23 -6.12 25.62 -1.25
C LYS A 23 -5.81 26.04 0.18
N THR A 24 -5.38 25.10 1.02
CA THR A 24 -4.97 25.38 2.41
C THR A 24 -3.73 26.25 2.44
N SER A 25 -2.71 25.92 1.64
CA SER A 25 -1.48 26.69 1.50
C SER A 25 -1.75 28.13 1.08
N THR A 26 -2.59 28.31 0.04
CA THR A 26 -2.97 29.63 -0.44
C THR A 26 -3.62 30.47 0.67
N LYS A 27 -4.57 29.89 1.42
CA LYS A 27 -5.25 30.61 2.53
C LYS A 27 -4.34 30.97 3.71
N SER A 28 -3.25 30.22 3.90
CA SER A 28 -2.26 30.49 4.96
C SER A 28 -1.27 31.61 4.61
N VAL A 29 -1.09 31.95 3.32
CA VAL A 29 0.03 32.81 2.86
C VAL A 29 -0.43 34.06 2.09
N ILE A 30 -1.72 34.21 1.78
CA ILE A 30 -2.27 35.43 1.13
C ILE A 30 -2.03 36.72 1.95
N GLU A 31 -2.08 37.90 1.31
CA GLU A 31 -1.82 39.20 1.97
C GLU A 31 -2.69 39.49 3.21
N SER A 32 -3.87 38.88 3.28
CA SER A 32 -4.70 38.82 4.49
C SER A 32 -4.95 37.36 4.85
N PRO A 33 -4.01 36.66 5.50
CA PRO A 33 -4.13 35.24 5.81
C PRO A 33 -5.36 35.01 6.68
N ASP A 34 -6.05 33.89 6.46
CA ASP A 34 -7.07 33.45 7.39
C ASP A 34 -6.37 32.96 8.69
N PRO A 35 -6.60 33.63 9.84
CA PRO A 35 -5.92 33.28 11.09
C PRO A 35 -6.12 31.83 11.49
N TYR A 36 -7.28 31.23 11.18
CA TYR A 36 -7.53 29.82 11.46
C TYR A 36 -6.53 28.91 10.73
N PHE A 37 -6.22 29.21 9.48
CA PHE A 37 -5.27 28.42 8.71
C PHE A 37 -3.81 28.68 9.12
N GLY A 38 -3.47 29.93 9.45
CA GLY A 38 -2.13 30.29 9.95
C GLY A 38 -1.82 29.65 11.31
N ASP A 39 -2.75 29.73 12.25
CA ASP A 39 -2.56 29.22 13.62
C ASP A 39 -2.53 27.69 13.69
N ASN A 40 -3.04 27.01 12.66
CA ASN A 40 -3.18 25.55 12.63
C ASN A 40 -2.33 24.86 11.54
N ILE A 41 -1.31 25.52 10.97
CA ILE A 41 -0.45 24.95 9.91
C ILE A 41 0.11 23.58 10.30
N ASN A 42 0.60 23.44 11.52
CA ASN A 42 1.15 22.17 12.00
C ASN A 42 0.11 21.05 11.99
N PHE A 43 -1.11 21.34 12.47
CA PHE A 43 -2.20 20.37 12.47
C PHE A 43 -2.52 19.90 11.04
N PHE A 44 -2.67 20.84 10.10
CA PHE A 44 -2.93 20.49 8.70
C PHE A 44 -1.82 19.65 8.08
N THR A 45 -0.56 20.04 8.31
CA THR A 45 0.61 19.32 7.80
C THR A 45 0.65 17.88 8.32
N LYS A 46 0.42 17.69 9.62
CA LYS A 46 0.29 16.36 10.24
C LYS A 46 -0.83 15.56 9.59
N SER A 47 -2.03 16.14 9.47
CA SER A 47 -3.19 15.47 8.88
C SER A 47 -2.95 15.06 7.42
N PHE A 48 -2.32 15.92 6.62
CA PHE A 48 -2.00 15.59 5.23
C PHE A 48 -1.01 14.44 5.13
N LEU A 49 0.08 14.46 5.90
CA LEU A 49 1.07 13.38 5.88
C LEU A 49 0.46 12.03 6.30
N VAL A 50 -0.41 12.05 7.31
CA VAL A 50 -1.14 10.85 7.75
C VAL A 50 -2.04 10.32 6.64
N ASN A 51 -2.81 11.19 5.98
CA ASN A 51 -3.71 10.80 4.90
C ASN A 51 -2.97 10.23 3.68
N ILE A 52 -1.84 10.83 3.29
CA ILE A 52 -1.00 10.31 2.19
C ILE A 52 -0.59 8.86 2.46
N CYS A 53 -0.08 8.58 3.66
CA CYS A 53 0.34 7.23 4.02
C CYS A 53 -0.85 6.27 4.18
N ALA A 54 -2.01 6.74 4.66
CA ALA A 54 -3.21 5.92 4.77
C ALA A 54 -3.74 5.49 3.39
N TYR A 55 -3.69 6.37 2.39
CA TYR A 55 -4.00 6.04 1.01
C TYR A 55 -3.01 5.02 0.43
N LEU A 56 -1.70 5.21 0.67
CA LEU A 56 -0.71 4.22 0.26
C LEU A 56 -0.98 2.84 0.88
N GLU A 57 -1.25 2.78 2.19
CA GLU A 57 -1.51 1.53 2.92
C GLU A 57 -2.76 0.84 2.39
N SER A 58 -3.83 1.59 2.15
CA SER A 58 -5.09 1.06 1.62
C SER A 58 -4.93 0.58 0.18
N PHE A 59 -4.19 1.31 -0.65
CA PHE A 59 -3.81 0.86 -1.99
C PHE A 59 -3.04 -0.46 -1.96
N ILE A 60 -1.97 -0.55 -1.15
CA ILE A 60 -1.16 -1.78 -1.02
C ILE A 60 -2.06 -2.95 -0.61
N LYS A 61 -3.00 -2.74 0.32
CA LYS A 61 -3.96 -3.76 0.75
C LYS A 61 -4.84 -4.24 -0.40
N ASP A 62 -5.41 -3.31 -1.15
CA ASP A 62 -6.36 -3.59 -2.21
C ASP A 62 -5.70 -4.32 -3.37
N VAL A 63 -4.52 -3.86 -3.81
CA VAL A 63 -3.80 -4.52 -4.91
C VAL A 63 -3.26 -5.89 -4.49
N THR A 64 -2.80 -6.05 -3.23
CA THR A 64 -2.38 -7.36 -2.71
C THR A 64 -3.55 -8.34 -2.70
N PHE A 65 -4.73 -7.89 -2.24
CA PHE A 65 -5.91 -8.73 -2.20
C PHE A 65 -6.39 -9.12 -3.60
N SER A 66 -6.39 -8.17 -4.55
CA SER A 66 -6.69 -8.45 -5.96
C SER A 66 -5.73 -9.49 -6.56
N CYS A 67 -4.44 -9.45 -6.23
CA CYS A 67 -3.48 -10.48 -6.64
C CYS A 67 -3.85 -11.86 -6.09
N ILE A 68 -4.20 -11.93 -4.80
CA ILE A 68 -4.59 -13.17 -4.14
C ILE A 68 -5.86 -13.76 -4.78
N GLU A 69 -6.85 -12.92 -5.10
CA GLU A 69 -8.08 -13.36 -5.77
C GLU A 69 -7.77 -13.93 -7.16
N ASN A 70 -6.95 -13.24 -7.95
CA ASN A 70 -6.52 -13.70 -9.27
C ASN A 70 -5.77 -15.05 -9.21
N ILE A 71 -4.86 -15.21 -8.24
CA ILE A 71 -4.16 -16.49 -8.01
C ILE A 71 -5.16 -17.57 -7.60
N ASN A 72 -6.11 -17.26 -6.72
CA ASN A 72 -7.10 -18.21 -6.26
C ASN A 72 -8.02 -18.68 -7.41
N THR A 73 -8.44 -17.79 -8.31
CA THR A 73 -9.17 -18.16 -9.54
C THR A 73 -8.37 -19.14 -10.40
N ARG A 74 -7.06 -18.90 -10.58
CA ARG A 74 -6.18 -19.82 -11.33
C ARG A 74 -6.08 -21.19 -10.65
N ILE A 75 -5.91 -21.23 -9.33
CA ILE A 75 -5.85 -22.47 -8.55
C ILE A 75 -7.18 -23.25 -8.67
N GLU A 76 -8.30 -22.57 -8.49
CA GLU A 76 -9.63 -23.17 -8.57
C GLU A 76 -9.89 -23.78 -9.96
N SER A 77 -9.48 -23.09 -11.02
CA SER A 77 -9.58 -23.59 -12.39
C SER A 77 -8.71 -24.82 -12.67
N SER A 78 -7.58 -24.95 -11.94
CA SER A 78 -6.62 -26.04 -12.11
C SER A 78 -7.02 -27.34 -11.38
N LYS A 79 -8.05 -27.29 -10.51
CA LYS A 79 -8.57 -28.44 -9.76
C LYS A 79 -7.50 -29.26 -9.02
N ILE A 80 -6.51 -28.57 -8.46
CA ILE A 80 -5.41 -29.20 -7.72
C ILE A 80 -5.98 -29.87 -6.46
N PRO A 81 -5.73 -31.16 -6.18
CA PRO A 81 -6.25 -31.81 -4.98
C PRO A 81 -5.63 -31.23 -3.70
N HIS A 82 -6.45 -30.83 -2.73
CA HIS A 82 -5.99 -30.29 -1.44
C HIS A 82 -5.06 -31.26 -0.70
N ASN A 83 -5.42 -32.54 -0.66
CA ASN A 83 -4.66 -33.57 0.05
C ASN A 83 -3.25 -33.77 -0.51
N LEU A 84 -3.04 -33.54 -1.82
CA LEU A 84 -1.73 -33.68 -2.44
C LEU A 84 -0.76 -32.62 -1.89
N ILE A 85 -1.19 -31.36 -1.86
CA ILE A 85 -0.38 -30.25 -1.33
C ILE A 85 -0.21 -30.38 0.18
N LEU A 86 -1.26 -30.81 0.90
CA LEU A 86 -1.16 -31.07 2.34
C LEU A 86 -0.10 -32.12 2.66
N TRP A 87 -0.04 -33.19 1.85
CA TRP A 87 0.95 -34.24 1.99
C TRP A 87 2.36 -33.71 1.71
N ASP A 88 2.57 -32.96 0.63
CA ASP A 88 3.87 -32.35 0.31
C ASP A 88 4.40 -31.45 1.45
N LEU A 89 3.56 -30.56 1.97
CA LEU A 89 3.95 -29.63 3.05
C LEU A 89 4.23 -30.31 4.40
N ASN A 90 3.84 -31.59 4.55
CA ASN A 90 3.99 -32.35 5.80
C ASN A 90 4.54 -33.77 5.53
N TYR A 91 5.34 -33.95 4.48
CA TYR A 91 5.79 -35.28 4.05
C TYR A 91 6.56 -36.03 5.16
N ASP A 92 7.17 -35.27 6.08
CA ASP A 92 7.99 -35.73 7.20
C ASP A 92 7.20 -35.88 8.52
N LYS A 93 5.89 -35.57 8.53
CA LYS A 93 5.07 -35.46 9.74
C LYS A 93 3.76 -36.22 9.64
N GLU A 94 3.26 -36.69 10.78
CA GLU A 94 1.93 -37.27 10.86
C GLU A 94 0.86 -36.18 10.68
N ILE A 95 0.03 -36.34 9.64
CA ILE A 95 -1.07 -35.42 9.33
C ILE A 95 -2.31 -35.88 10.11
N LYS A 96 -2.90 -35.00 10.90
CA LYS A 96 -4.14 -35.28 11.63
C LYS A 96 -5.28 -35.53 10.65
N GLU A 97 -6.04 -36.61 10.83
CA GLU A 97 -7.13 -37.04 9.94
C GLU A 97 -8.11 -35.91 9.58
N LYS A 98 -8.46 -35.07 10.55
CA LYS A 98 -9.35 -33.90 10.37
C LYS A 98 -8.86 -32.83 9.38
N SER A 99 -7.59 -32.91 8.95
CA SER A 99 -6.96 -31.97 8.03
C SER A 99 -7.16 -32.37 6.57
N TYR A 100 -7.46 -33.65 6.31
CA TYR A 100 -7.78 -34.13 4.98
C TYR A 100 -9.13 -33.59 4.51
N SER A 101 -9.22 -33.32 3.22
CA SER A 101 -10.44 -32.90 2.56
C SER A 101 -10.39 -33.32 1.10
N PHE A 102 -11.40 -34.05 0.64
CA PHE A 102 -11.60 -34.39 -0.78
C PHE A 102 -12.15 -33.18 -1.55
N SER A 103 -11.42 -32.07 -1.52
CA SER A 103 -11.76 -30.84 -2.22
C SER A 103 -10.54 -30.30 -2.98
N ASN A 104 -10.78 -29.34 -3.87
CA ASN A 104 -9.72 -28.64 -4.55
C ASN A 104 -9.01 -27.67 -3.58
N LEU A 105 -7.72 -27.47 -3.81
CA LEU A 105 -6.91 -26.46 -3.15
C LEU A 105 -7.56 -25.09 -3.31
N LYS A 106 -7.51 -24.29 -2.25
CA LYS A 106 -7.96 -22.90 -2.26
C LYS A 106 -7.13 -22.07 -1.29
N VAL A 107 -6.83 -20.83 -1.67
CA VAL A 107 -6.24 -19.85 -0.79
C VAL A 107 -7.35 -19.23 0.05
N ARG A 108 -7.22 -19.29 1.39
CA ARG A 108 -8.28 -18.84 2.31
C ARG A 108 -8.04 -17.45 2.92
N ILE A 109 -7.03 -16.73 2.43
CA ILE A 109 -6.67 -15.39 2.92
C ILE A 109 -7.80 -14.42 2.55
N LYS A 110 -8.38 -13.79 3.55
CA LYS A 110 -9.39 -12.73 3.38
C LYS A 110 -8.72 -11.36 3.45
N LYS A 111 -9.40 -10.34 2.90
CA LYS A 111 -8.92 -8.95 2.92
C LYS A 111 -8.57 -8.45 4.33
N LYS A 112 -9.32 -8.86 5.35
CA LYS A 112 -9.06 -8.51 6.76
C LYS A 112 -7.80 -9.20 7.34
N ASP A 113 -7.43 -10.35 6.81
CA ASP A 113 -6.27 -11.11 7.29
C ASP A 113 -4.97 -10.43 6.83
N LEU A 114 -5.05 -9.48 5.88
CA LEU A 114 -3.91 -8.69 5.44
C LEU A 114 -3.57 -7.54 6.40
N ASP A 115 -4.50 -7.10 7.25
CA ASP A 115 -4.36 -5.85 8.02
C ASP A 115 -3.07 -5.79 8.86
N GLU A 116 -2.66 -6.91 9.45
CA GLU A 116 -1.43 -7.00 10.25
C GLU A 116 -0.13 -6.99 9.41
N HIS A 117 -0.25 -7.22 8.10
CA HIS A 117 0.86 -7.30 7.16
C HIS A 117 1.02 -6.04 6.30
N ILE A 118 0.01 -5.17 6.26
CA ILE A 118 0.07 -3.93 5.50
C ILE A 118 0.95 -2.91 6.22
N SER A 119 1.78 -2.22 5.44
CA SER A 119 2.55 -1.09 5.90
C SER A 119 2.93 -0.22 4.71
N GLY A 120 2.97 1.10 4.91
CA GLY A 120 3.54 2.01 3.93
C GLY A 120 5.05 1.80 3.72
N SER A 121 5.76 1.12 4.64
CA SER A 121 7.21 0.90 4.53
C SER A 121 7.56 0.00 3.34
N PRO A 122 8.37 0.46 2.38
CA PRO A 122 8.77 -0.33 1.21
C PRO A 122 9.44 -1.65 1.56
N PHE A 123 10.23 -1.71 2.65
CA PHE A 123 10.86 -2.95 3.10
C PHE A 123 9.87 -3.99 3.59
N ARG A 124 8.76 -3.56 4.21
CA ARG A 124 7.66 -4.46 4.58
C ARG A 124 6.83 -4.83 3.35
N THR A 125 6.61 -3.89 2.42
CA THR A 125 5.96 -4.16 1.13
C THR A 125 6.69 -5.24 0.34
N ILE A 126 8.04 -5.21 0.27
CA ILE A 126 8.84 -6.27 -0.37
C ILE A 126 8.53 -7.64 0.23
N LYS A 127 8.50 -7.75 1.57
CA LYS A 127 8.22 -9.02 2.24
C LYS A 127 6.79 -9.51 1.95
N LEU A 128 5.82 -8.61 1.97
CA LEU A 128 4.43 -8.92 1.63
C LEU A 128 4.30 -9.45 0.20
N PHE A 129 4.91 -8.74 -0.76
CA PHE A 129 4.83 -9.07 -2.18
C PHE A 129 5.59 -10.35 -2.52
N ARG A 130 6.67 -10.64 -1.80
CA ARG A 130 7.36 -11.92 -1.87
C ARG A 130 6.45 -13.11 -1.56
N ASN A 131 5.53 -12.97 -0.60
CA ASN A 131 4.58 -14.04 -0.24
C ASN A 131 3.61 -14.38 -1.37
N ILE A 132 3.34 -13.44 -2.28
CA ILE A 132 2.48 -13.63 -3.45
C ILE A 132 3.28 -13.82 -4.75
N GLY A 133 4.59 -14.02 -4.65
CA GLY A 133 5.45 -14.34 -5.80
C GLY A 133 5.91 -13.14 -6.62
N ILE A 134 5.77 -11.90 -6.13
CA ILE A 134 6.25 -10.69 -6.82
C ILE A 134 7.58 -10.25 -6.23
N ASN A 135 8.61 -10.17 -7.08
CA ASN A 135 9.92 -9.65 -6.69
C ASN A 135 10.06 -8.17 -7.07
N LEU A 136 9.76 -7.27 -6.13
CA LEU A 136 9.89 -5.82 -6.36
C LEU A 136 11.35 -5.36 -6.54
N GLU A 137 12.31 -6.13 -6.02
CA GLU A 137 13.72 -5.73 -6.00
C GLU A 137 14.39 -5.82 -7.38
N THR A 138 13.76 -6.48 -8.36
CA THR A 138 14.23 -6.50 -9.76
C THR A 138 13.81 -5.26 -10.54
N ASN A 139 12.85 -4.47 -10.03
CA ASN A 139 12.33 -3.30 -10.73
C ASN A 139 13.20 -2.05 -10.42
N ALA A 140 13.77 -1.44 -11.46
CA ALA A 140 14.65 -0.29 -11.31
C ALA A 140 13.91 0.96 -10.78
N ASP A 141 12.68 1.20 -11.24
CA ASP A 141 11.86 2.34 -10.79
C ASP A 141 11.57 2.22 -9.30
N PHE A 142 11.20 1.02 -8.81
CA PHE A 142 10.96 0.74 -7.40
C PHE A 142 12.20 1.01 -6.56
N ASN A 143 13.36 0.50 -6.99
CA ASN A 143 14.62 0.73 -6.30
C ASN A 143 15.03 2.20 -6.26
N SER A 144 14.66 2.98 -7.28
CA SER A 144 14.96 4.42 -7.35
C SER A 144 14.11 5.29 -6.41
N CYS A 145 12.96 4.80 -5.95
CA CYS A 145 12.04 5.57 -5.10
C CYS A 145 11.87 5.02 -3.68
N LYS A 146 12.18 3.74 -3.42
CA LYS A 146 11.94 3.10 -2.11
C LYS A 146 12.52 3.86 -0.91
N GLU A 147 13.72 4.43 -1.01
CA GLU A 147 14.33 5.15 0.12
C GLU A 147 13.56 6.43 0.46
N ARG A 148 13.10 7.17 -0.56
CA ARG A 148 12.27 8.37 -0.38
C ARG A 148 10.93 8.04 0.28
N ILE A 149 10.26 7.01 -0.21
CA ILE A 149 9.00 6.54 0.39
C ILE A 149 9.22 6.10 1.83
N ASN A 150 10.33 5.41 2.12
CA ASN A 150 10.67 5.05 3.47
C ASN A 150 10.88 6.27 4.38
N MET A 151 11.54 7.33 3.90
CA MET A 151 11.68 8.59 4.63
C MET A 151 10.33 9.22 4.97
N ILE A 152 9.41 9.31 4.00
CA ILE A 152 8.05 9.84 4.20
C ILE A 152 7.31 9.04 5.28
N VAL A 153 7.34 7.72 5.20
CA VAL A 153 6.66 6.81 6.14
C VAL A 153 7.28 6.90 7.54
N VAL A 154 8.61 6.98 7.65
CA VAL A 154 9.29 7.17 8.93
C VAL A 154 8.90 8.50 9.55
N LYS A 155 8.81 9.58 8.76
CA LYS A 155 8.36 10.88 9.24
C LYS A 155 6.90 10.84 9.71
N ARG A 156 6.02 10.17 8.97
CA ARG A 156 4.62 9.92 9.39
C ARG A 156 4.57 9.17 10.72
N ASN A 157 5.36 8.11 10.88
CA ASN A 157 5.37 7.31 12.10
C ASN A 157 5.82 8.13 13.31
N LYS A 158 6.79 9.03 13.15
CA LYS A 158 7.19 9.97 14.20
C LYS A 158 6.05 10.90 14.61
N ILE A 159 5.37 11.49 13.64
CA ILE A 159 4.20 12.34 13.89
C ILE A 159 3.08 11.56 14.60
N LEU A 160 2.77 10.33 14.17
CA LEU A 160 1.70 9.54 14.77
C LEU A 160 2.02 9.00 16.16
N HIS A 161 3.23 8.47 16.36
CA HIS A 161 3.57 7.73 17.59
C HIS A 161 4.28 8.58 18.64
N HIS A 162 4.96 9.66 18.24
CA HIS A 162 5.68 10.55 19.15
C HIS A 162 5.06 11.94 19.22
N ASN A 163 3.96 12.19 18.48
CA ASN A 163 3.33 13.50 18.33
C ASN A 163 4.34 14.59 17.92
N ASP A 164 5.40 14.18 17.20
CA ASP A 164 6.45 15.07 16.73
C ASP A 164 5.83 16.24 15.97
N ASP A 165 6.41 17.41 16.14
CA ASP A 165 6.02 18.60 15.39
C ASP A 165 6.32 18.40 13.89
N ALA A 166 5.49 18.99 13.03
CA ALA A 166 5.66 18.96 11.58
C ALA A 166 6.16 20.31 11.04
N SER A 167 6.69 21.17 11.92
CA SER A 167 7.20 22.49 11.59
C SER A 167 8.39 22.47 10.63
N ASP A 168 9.06 21.33 10.48
CA ASP A 168 10.12 21.09 9.50
C ASP A 168 9.60 20.67 8.11
N ILE A 169 8.28 20.59 7.91
CA ILE A 169 7.64 20.24 6.64
C ILE A 169 6.77 21.40 6.17
N SER A 170 7.01 21.87 4.96
CA SER A 170 6.15 22.86 4.29
C SER A 170 5.01 22.20 3.51
N PHE A 171 3.99 22.97 3.14
CA PHE A 171 2.96 22.48 2.21
C PHE A 171 3.54 22.10 0.84
N SER A 172 4.64 22.74 0.39
CA SER A 172 5.33 22.33 -0.84
C SER A 172 5.94 20.93 -0.71
N ASP A 173 6.51 20.60 0.46
CA ASP A 173 7.03 19.25 0.71
C ASP A 173 5.91 18.22 0.71
N ILE A 174 4.74 18.55 1.28
CA ILE A 174 3.55 17.69 1.23
C ILE A 174 3.13 17.42 -0.23
N MET A 175 3.11 18.45 -1.08
CA MET A 175 2.79 18.29 -2.50
C MET A 175 3.79 17.37 -3.22
N GLN A 176 5.08 17.51 -2.92
CA GLN A 176 6.11 16.61 -3.45
C GLN A 176 5.92 15.18 -2.94
N TYR A 177 5.58 14.98 -1.66
CA TYR A 177 5.31 13.66 -1.09
C TYR A 177 4.11 12.99 -1.77
N ILE A 178 3.07 13.73 -2.12
CA ILE A 178 1.95 13.21 -2.90
C ILE A 178 2.44 12.67 -4.25
N ASP A 179 3.26 13.44 -4.97
CA ASP A 179 3.80 13.03 -6.28
C ASP A 179 4.72 11.81 -6.19
N GLU A 180 5.55 11.74 -5.16
CA GLU A 180 6.43 10.59 -4.93
C GLU A 180 5.62 9.33 -4.60
N ILE A 181 4.56 9.45 -3.80
CA ILE A 181 3.68 8.35 -3.42
C ILE A 181 2.86 7.87 -4.62
N ASP A 182 2.30 8.77 -5.44
CA ASP A 182 1.60 8.38 -6.68
C ASP A 182 2.54 7.63 -7.63
N LYS A 183 3.76 8.13 -7.83
CA LYS A 183 4.78 7.45 -8.64
C LYS A 183 5.12 6.06 -8.09
N TYR A 184 5.24 5.92 -6.77
CA TYR A 184 5.49 4.64 -6.14
C TYR A 184 4.32 3.67 -6.36
N MET A 185 3.09 4.13 -6.16
CA MET A 185 1.88 3.33 -6.41
C MET A 185 1.79 2.87 -7.85
N LYS A 186 2.04 3.76 -8.82
CA LYS A 186 2.10 3.43 -10.24
C LYS A 186 3.17 2.39 -10.56
N THR A 187 4.29 2.43 -9.86
CA THR A 187 5.38 1.46 -10.02
C THR A 187 4.97 0.09 -9.51
N LEU A 188 4.33 0.02 -8.34
CA LEU A 188 3.78 -1.23 -7.80
C LEU A 188 2.72 -1.82 -8.72
N ASP A 189 1.81 -0.99 -9.24
CA ASP A 189 0.76 -1.40 -10.18
C ASP A 189 1.35 -2.07 -11.43
N LYS A 190 2.38 -1.46 -12.03
CA LYS A 190 3.11 -2.06 -13.17
C LYS A 190 3.73 -3.42 -12.83
N CYS A 191 4.41 -3.54 -11.68
CA CYS A 191 5.01 -4.81 -11.25
C CYS A 191 3.95 -5.91 -11.09
N ILE A 192 2.74 -5.55 -10.66
CA ILE A 192 1.62 -6.48 -10.52
C ILE A 192 1.08 -6.90 -11.88
N GLU A 193 0.90 -5.96 -12.80
CA GLU A 193 0.42 -6.26 -14.16
C GLU A 193 1.37 -7.18 -14.94
N GLU A 194 2.68 -7.08 -14.70
CA GLU A 194 3.66 -8.01 -15.28
C GLU A 194 3.49 -9.46 -14.79
N MET A 195 3.03 -9.66 -13.56
CA MET A 195 2.78 -11.00 -12.99
C MET A 195 1.54 -11.68 -13.59
N LYS A 196 0.57 -10.90 -14.09
CA LYS A 196 -0.69 -11.40 -14.65
C LYS A 196 -0.54 -11.97 -16.06
N LYS A 197 0.54 -11.63 -16.76
CA LYS A 197 0.86 -12.16 -18.10
C LYS A 197 1.32 -13.62 -18.02
#